data_AF-A0A7V2JE01-F1
#
_entry.id   AF-A0A7V2JE01-F1
#
_cell.length_a   1.000
_cell.length_b   1.000
_cell.length_c   1.000
_cell.angle_alpha   90.00
_cell.angle_beta   90.00
_cell.angle_gamma   90.00
#
_symmetry.space_group_name_H-M   'P 1'
#
loop_
_entity.id
_entity.type
_entity.pdbx_description
1 polymer ?
#
loop_
_entity_poly.entity_id
_entity_poly.type
_entity_poly.pdbx_seq_one_letter_code
_entity_poly.pdbx_strand_id
1 'polypeptide(L)'
;MFNLDIFKITDAETRSISAENPTGEKGKGAMEIPKDPRHPAYNLGKGWKVRPCIDLKSGETTTLAEIKGPGIIQHIWMTVDTKAYRDCVLRFYWDDEENPSVEVPLGDFFVNCHGLRYNVNSIPVCVNPAGGFNSYWPMPFRKSARITIENQRWEDIKYFFYQITYSLTDVPENAGYFHAQWRRSMT
;
A
#
# COMPACT_ATOMS: atom_id res chain seq x y z
N MET A 1 -22.71 -1.00 6.06
CA MET A 1 -23.01 -2.19 5.21
C MET A 1 -22.14 -2.03 3.97
N PHE A 2 -21.22 -2.97 3.68
CA PHE A 2 -20.43 -2.91 2.45
C PHE A 2 -21.39 -2.91 1.27
N ASN A 3 -21.20 -2.00 0.32
CA ASN A 3 -22.05 -1.94 -0.85
C ASN A 3 -21.75 -3.19 -1.71
N LEU A 4 -22.74 -4.09 -1.82
CA LEU A 4 -22.61 -5.43 -2.42
C LEU A 4 -23.00 -5.46 -3.90
N ASP A 5 -23.08 -4.30 -4.55
CA ASP A 5 -23.44 -4.15 -5.96
C ASP A 5 -22.33 -4.61 -6.93
N ILE A 6 -21.65 -5.71 -6.64
CA ILE A 6 -20.53 -6.27 -7.42
C ILE A 6 -20.90 -6.66 -8.85
N PHE A 7 -22.20 -6.74 -9.14
CA PHE A 7 -22.74 -7.05 -10.47
C PHE A 7 -22.97 -5.80 -11.34
N LYS A 8 -22.87 -4.59 -10.76
CA LYS A 8 -23.07 -3.35 -11.52
C LYS A 8 -21.81 -3.02 -12.32
N ILE A 9 -22.02 -2.81 -13.61
CA ILE A 9 -21.00 -2.20 -14.47
C ILE A 9 -21.02 -0.69 -14.19
N THR A 10 -19.87 -0.14 -13.84
CA THR A 10 -19.66 1.30 -13.65
C THR A 10 -18.67 1.81 -14.69
N ASP A 11 -18.55 3.13 -14.77
CA ASP A 11 -17.53 3.85 -15.53
C ASP A 11 -16.21 4.02 -14.75
N ALA A 12 -16.12 3.45 -13.55
CA ALA A 12 -14.94 3.54 -12.70
C ALA A 12 -13.71 2.90 -13.37
N GLU A 13 -12.58 3.59 -13.30
CA GLU A 13 -11.34 3.10 -13.89
C GLU A 13 -10.42 2.52 -12.82
N THR A 14 -10.27 1.19 -12.80
CA THR A 14 -9.36 0.52 -11.86
C THR A 14 -7.89 0.71 -12.26
N ARG A 15 -7.05 0.85 -11.24
CA ARG A 15 -5.60 0.97 -11.32
C ARG A 15 -4.95 0.18 -10.19
N SER A 16 -3.68 -0.16 -10.37
CA SER A 16 -2.90 -0.90 -9.37
C SER A 16 -1.46 -0.41 -9.37
N ILE A 17 -1.04 0.15 -8.23
CA ILE A 17 0.33 0.59 -7.98
C ILE A 17 1.08 -0.53 -7.26
N SER A 18 2.30 -0.82 -7.71
CA SER A 18 3.21 -1.76 -7.07
C SER A 18 4.65 -1.42 -7.45
N ALA A 19 5.63 -2.16 -6.93
CA ALA A 19 7.01 -2.04 -7.37
C ALA A 19 7.17 -2.20 -8.90
N GLU A 20 6.33 -3.00 -9.57
CA GLU A 20 6.35 -3.18 -11.03
C GLU A 20 5.70 -2.06 -11.83
N ASN A 21 4.78 -1.32 -11.21
CA ASN A 21 4.04 -0.22 -11.82
C ASN A 21 3.88 0.93 -10.82
N PRO A 22 4.94 1.71 -10.54
CA PRO A 22 4.91 2.72 -9.48
C PRO A 22 3.90 3.85 -9.71
N THR A 23 3.56 4.12 -10.97
CA THR A 23 2.58 5.16 -11.34
C THR A 23 1.16 4.62 -11.43
N GLY A 24 0.99 3.29 -11.46
CA GLY A 24 -0.30 2.64 -11.62
C GLY A 24 -0.90 2.76 -13.02
N GLU A 25 -0.23 3.41 -13.97
CA GLU A 25 -0.72 3.67 -15.32
C GLU A 25 -1.08 2.39 -16.09
N LYS A 26 -2.08 2.51 -16.99
CA LYS A 26 -2.56 1.40 -17.82
C LYS A 26 -1.41 0.88 -18.71
N GLY A 27 -1.15 -0.43 -18.64
CA GLY A 27 -0.14 -1.09 -19.47
C GLY A 27 1.31 -0.76 -19.09
N LYS A 28 1.56 -0.24 -17.88
CA LYS A 28 2.91 0.12 -17.40
C LYS A 28 3.48 -0.83 -16.33
N GLY A 29 2.87 -1.99 -16.12
CA GLY A 29 3.49 -3.05 -15.33
C GLY A 29 4.60 -3.78 -16.11
N ALA A 30 5.56 -4.38 -15.39
CA ALA A 30 6.58 -5.25 -15.97
C ALA A 30 7.47 -4.56 -17.03
N MET A 31 7.81 -3.29 -16.78
CA MET A 31 8.55 -2.44 -17.72
C MET A 31 10.07 -2.50 -17.52
N GLU A 32 10.53 -3.03 -16.40
CA GLU A 32 11.94 -3.12 -16.03
C GLU A 32 12.68 -4.16 -16.89
N ILE A 33 13.90 -3.83 -17.32
CA ILE A 33 14.77 -4.76 -18.04
C ILE A 33 16.11 -4.80 -17.30
N PRO A 34 16.48 -5.94 -16.68
CA PRO A 34 17.74 -6.04 -15.95
C PRO A 34 18.93 -5.83 -16.88
N LYS A 35 19.88 -4.98 -16.45
CA LYS A 35 21.14 -4.79 -17.16
C LYS A 35 22.23 -5.76 -16.73
N ASP A 36 22.17 -6.26 -15.49
CA ASP A 36 23.15 -7.21 -14.95
C ASP A 36 22.89 -8.63 -15.50
N PRO A 37 23.84 -9.24 -16.22
CA PRO A 37 23.73 -10.61 -16.72
C PRO A 37 23.50 -11.67 -15.64
N ARG A 38 23.83 -11.37 -14.38
CA ARG A 38 23.63 -12.26 -13.22
C ARG A 38 22.21 -12.17 -12.66
N HIS A 39 21.41 -11.20 -13.11
CA HIS A 39 20.04 -11.05 -12.63
C HIS A 39 19.19 -12.24 -13.09
N PRO A 40 18.38 -12.88 -12.22
CA PRO A 40 17.60 -14.08 -12.58
C PRO A 40 16.66 -13.89 -13.79
N ALA A 41 16.18 -12.66 -13.99
CA ALA A 41 15.29 -12.30 -15.10
C ALA A 41 16.02 -11.75 -16.35
N TYR A 42 17.35 -11.81 -16.42
CA TYR A 42 18.13 -11.18 -17.50
C TYR A 42 17.69 -11.64 -18.90
N ASN A 43 17.40 -12.93 -19.08
CA ASN A 43 17.02 -13.52 -20.37
C ASN A 43 15.51 -13.48 -20.67
N LEU A 44 14.68 -12.90 -19.78
CA LEU A 44 13.22 -12.94 -19.95
C LEU A 44 12.70 -11.82 -20.88
N GLY A 45 13.40 -10.69 -20.95
CA GLY A 45 12.95 -9.51 -21.71
C GLY A 45 11.81 -8.73 -21.03
N LYS A 46 11.34 -7.69 -21.71
CA LYS A 46 10.28 -6.79 -21.23
C LYS A 46 8.92 -7.49 -21.16
N GLY A 47 8.13 -7.19 -20.13
CA GLY A 47 6.80 -7.78 -19.91
C GLY A 47 6.78 -8.87 -18.85
N TRP A 48 7.94 -9.29 -18.33
CA TRP A 48 8.05 -10.19 -17.18
C TRP A 48 8.20 -9.44 -15.86
N LYS A 49 7.80 -10.10 -14.77
CA LYS A 49 7.97 -9.59 -13.41
C LYS A 49 9.45 -9.61 -13.02
N VAL A 50 10.08 -8.45 -12.99
CA VAL A 50 11.52 -8.25 -12.78
C VAL A 50 11.81 -7.51 -11.46
N ARG A 51 10.96 -6.56 -11.07
CA ARG A 51 11.06 -5.72 -9.88
C ARG A 51 9.86 -5.96 -8.96
N PRO A 52 9.78 -7.14 -8.31
CA PRO A 52 8.59 -7.53 -7.55
C PRO A 52 8.43 -6.79 -6.21
N CYS A 53 9.50 -6.18 -5.71
CA CYS A 53 9.58 -5.50 -4.42
C CYS A 53 10.57 -4.33 -4.51
N ILE A 54 10.62 -3.55 -3.42
CA ILE A 54 11.62 -2.52 -3.18
C ILE A 54 12.34 -2.79 -1.85
N ASP A 55 13.48 -2.16 -1.64
CA ASP A 55 14.10 -2.05 -0.33
C ASP A 55 13.69 -0.73 0.32
N LEU A 56 13.47 -0.72 1.64
CA LEU A 56 13.26 0.50 2.41
C LEU A 56 14.57 0.85 3.13
N LYS A 57 15.19 1.97 2.74
CA LYS A 57 16.47 2.42 3.30
C LYS A 57 16.31 2.92 4.72
N SER A 58 17.29 2.63 5.57
CA SER A 58 17.31 3.11 6.96
C SER A 58 17.21 4.64 7.03
N GLY A 59 16.27 5.14 7.83
CA GLY A 59 16.03 6.58 8.03
C GLY A 59 15.33 7.29 6.87
N GLU A 60 15.01 6.60 5.78
CA GLU A 60 14.38 7.21 4.60
C GLU A 60 12.86 7.02 4.59
N THR A 61 12.18 8.01 4.00
CA THR A 61 10.76 7.93 3.63
C THR A 61 10.65 7.58 2.16
N THR A 62 9.96 6.48 1.87
CA THR A 62 9.66 6.02 0.51
C THR A 62 8.21 6.30 0.17
N THR A 63 7.97 6.95 -0.96
CA THR A 63 6.62 7.10 -1.52
C THR A 63 6.18 5.79 -2.18
N LEU A 64 5.06 5.22 -1.70
CA LEU A 64 4.48 4.00 -2.24
C LEU A 64 3.41 4.29 -3.30
N ALA A 65 2.69 5.40 -3.19
CA ALA A 65 1.71 5.82 -4.17
C ALA A 65 1.54 7.33 -4.19
N GLU A 66 1.38 7.89 -5.40
CA GLU A 66 0.90 9.24 -5.66
C GLU A 66 -0.21 9.14 -6.71
N ILE A 67 -1.43 9.43 -6.28
CA ILE A 67 -2.63 9.28 -7.10
C ILE A 67 -3.25 10.66 -7.30
N LYS A 68 -3.62 10.97 -8.54
CA LYS A 68 -4.30 12.21 -8.92
C LYS A 68 -5.73 11.93 -9.37
N GLY A 69 -6.62 12.87 -9.11
CA GLY A 69 -8.04 12.81 -9.42
C GLY A 69 -8.87 12.24 -8.25
N PRO A 70 -10.21 12.29 -8.36
CA PRO A 70 -11.09 11.67 -7.40
C PRO A 70 -11.03 10.14 -7.52
N GLY A 71 -11.11 9.46 -6.39
CA GLY A 71 -11.10 8.00 -6.39
C GLY A 71 -11.29 7.40 -5.02
N ILE A 72 -11.24 6.07 -4.99
CA ILE A 72 -11.39 5.26 -3.78
C ILE A 72 -10.30 4.19 -3.80
N ILE A 73 -9.44 4.17 -2.78
CA ILE A 73 -8.58 3.01 -2.53
C ILE A 73 -9.46 1.89 -2.03
N GLN A 74 -9.40 0.74 -2.68
CA GLN A 74 -10.29 -0.40 -2.44
C GLN A 74 -9.57 -1.55 -1.75
N HIS A 75 -8.28 -1.69 -2.01
CA HIS A 75 -7.47 -2.77 -1.45
C HIS A 75 -6.00 -2.38 -1.35
N ILE A 76 -5.40 -2.73 -0.22
CA ILE A 76 -3.96 -2.64 -0.01
C ILE A 76 -3.47 -4.02 0.39
N TRP A 77 -2.46 -4.51 -0.31
CA TRP A 77 -1.71 -5.72 0.05
C TRP A 77 -0.26 -5.37 0.31
N MET A 78 0.32 -5.96 1.37
CA MET A 78 1.74 -5.81 1.70
C MET A 78 2.29 -7.11 2.29
N THR A 79 3.58 -7.38 2.08
CA THR A 79 4.30 -8.38 2.86
C THR A 79 5.77 -8.02 2.99
N VAL A 80 6.32 -8.28 4.17
CA VAL A 80 7.69 -7.93 4.54
C VAL A 80 8.09 -8.72 5.80
N ASP A 81 9.38 -8.71 6.12
CA ASP A 81 9.91 -9.21 7.38
C ASP A 81 9.27 -8.52 8.60
N THR A 82 9.07 -9.27 9.68
CA THR A 82 8.48 -8.79 10.95
C THR A 82 9.24 -7.63 11.57
N LYS A 83 10.54 -7.50 11.26
CA LYS A 83 11.38 -6.35 11.59
C LYS A 83 10.77 -5.00 11.21
N ALA A 84 10.00 -4.94 10.12
CA ALA A 84 9.37 -3.70 9.65
C ALA A 84 8.08 -3.35 10.41
N TYR A 85 7.47 -4.30 11.12
CA TYR A 85 6.09 -4.16 11.59
C TYR A 85 5.93 -2.99 12.58
N ARG A 86 6.89 -2.81 13.48
CA ARG A 86 6.86 -1.70 14.44
C ARG A 86 7.76 -0.53 14.02
N ASP A 87 8.81 -0.81 13.25
CA ASP A 87 9.86 0.15 12.93
C ASP A 87 9.61 0.89 11.61
N CYS A 88 8.63 0.47 10.80
CA CYS A 88 8.20 1.22 9.62
C CYS A 88 6.85 1.92 9.88
N VAL A 89 6.78 3.22 9.59
CA VAL A 89 5.58 4.05 9.80
C VAL A 89 4.91 4.30 8.47
N LEU A 90 3.64 3.90 8.36
CA LEU A 90 2.78 4.18 7.23
C LEU A 90 2.07 5.52 7.42
N ARG A 91 2.09 6.35 6.36
CA ARG A 91 1.37 7.62 6.32
C ARG A 91 0.53 7.79 5.08
N PHE A 92 -0.67 8.34 5.25
CA PHE A 92 -1.62 8.59 4.17
C PHE A 92 -2.05 10.05 4.26
N TYR A 93 -2.04 10.70 3.11
CA TYR A 93 -2.40 12.11 2.95
C TYR A 93 -3.51 12.19 1.91
N TRP A 94 -4.62 12.83 2.28
CA TRP A 94 -5.77 13.05 1.40
C TRP A 94 -5.80 14.48 0.88
N ASP A 95 -6.08 14.64 -0.42
CA ASP A 95 -6.37 15.92 -1.07
C ASP A 95 -5.34 17.03 -0.80
N ASP A 96 -4.07 16.65 -0.92
CA ASP A 96 -2.88 17.49 -0.71
C ASP A 96 -2.76 18.10 0.70
N GLU A 97 -3.34 17.44 1.71
CA GLU A 97 -3.16 17.85 3.10
C GLU A 97 -1.70 17.79 3.55
N GLU A 98 -1.32 18.72 4.43
CA GLU A 98 0.03 18.80 4.99
C GLU A 98 0.28 17.71 6.04
N ASN A 99 -0.71 17.48 6.91
CA ASN A 99 -0.62 16.52 8.01
C ASN A 99 -1.30 15.21 7.64
N PRO A 100 -0.70 14.04 7.92
CA PRO A 100 -1.27 12.77 7.52
C PRO A 100 -2.54 12.43 8.32
N SER A 101 -3.62 12.10 7.62
CA SER A 101 -4.84 11.56 8.21
C SER A 101 -4.70 10.14 8.77
N VAL A 102 -3.74 9.37 8.24
CA VAL A 102 -3.31 8.08 8.79
C VAL A 102 -1.85 8.16 9.15
N GLU A 103 -1.49 7.87 10.39
CA GLU A 103 -0.10 7.74 10.82
C GLU A 103 0.01 6.63 11.87
N VAL A 104 0.54 5.49 11.44
CA VAL A 104 0.56 4.26 12.24
C VAL A 104 1.77 3.38 11.89
N PRO A 105 2.31 2.58 12.82
CA PRO A 105 3.24 1.52 12.47
C PRO A 105 2.59 0.52 11.49
N LEU A 106 3.40 -0.02 10.57
CA LEU A 106 2.96 -0.91 9.50
C LEU A 106 2.15 -2.10 10.01
N GLY A 107 2.65 -2.81 11.03
CA GLY A 107 2.00 -3.97 11.61
C GLY A 107 0.68 -3.62 12.29
N ASP A 108 0.65 -2.53 13.07
CA ASP A 108 -0.53 -2.07 13.81
C ASP A 108 -1.69 -1.68 12.87
N PHE A 109 -1.39 -1.10 11.71
CA PHE A 109 -2.40 -0.85 10.67
C PHE A 109 -3.16 -2.13 10.27
N PHE A 110 -2.44 -3.25 10.17
CA PHE A 110 -2.98 -4.56 9.82
C PHE A 110 -3.28 -5.43 11.06
N VAL A 111 -3.46 -4.79 12.22
CA VAL A 111 -3.79 -5.46 13.49
C VAL A 111 -2.71 -6.42 13.97
N ASN A 112 -1.50 -6.43 13.38
CA ASN A 112 -0.31 -7.17 13.84
C ASN A 112 0.52 -6.30 14.81
N CYS A 113 -0.02 -6.15 16.01
CA CYS A 113 0.52 -5.39 17.13
C CYS A 113 1.77 -6.06 17.74
N HIS A 114 2.49 -5.28 18.55
CA HIS A 114 3.74 -5.61 19.24
C HIS A 114 4.88 -6.09 18.33
N GLY A 115 4.81 -5.83 17.02
CA GLY A 115 5.81 -6.31 16.06
C GLY A 115 5.78 -7.84 15.88
N LEU A 116 4.67 -8.48 16.25
CA LEU A 116 4.49 -9.92 16.17
C LEU A 116 3.65 -10.29 14.96
N ARG A 117 3.93 -11.47 14.40
CA ARG A 117 3.15 -12.03 13.30
C ARG A 117 2.07 -12.95 13.83
N TYR A 118 0.84 -12.70 13.40
CA TYR A 118 -0.30 -13.59 13.62
C TYR A 118 -1.37 -13.41 12.54
N ASN A 119 -2.17 -14.46 12.37
CA ASN A 119 -3.26 -14.42 11.41
C ASN A 119 -4.40 -13.55 11.95
N VAL A 120 -5.01 -12.79 11.05
CA VAL A 120 -6.18 -11.95 11.35
C VAL A 120 -7.23 -12.29 10.31
N ASN A 121 -8.46 -12.57 10.77
CA ASN A 121 -9.60 -12.85 9.91
C ASN A 121 -10.74 -11.91 10.29
N SER A 122 -10.90 -10.84 9.53
CA SER A 122 -11.98 -9.87 9.69
C SER A 122 -12.40 -9.34 8.33
N ILE A 123 -13.54 -8.64 8.25
CA ILE A 123 -14.00 -8.08 6.97
C ILE A 123 -13.02 -7.01 6.43
N PRO A 124 -12.63 -5.97 7.20
CA PRO A 124 -11.82 -4.89 6.64
C PRO A 124 -10.31 -5.19 6.62
N VAL A 125 -9.82 -6.12 7.45
CA VAL A 125 -8.39 -6.46 7.53
C VAL A 125 -8.22 -7.98 7.62
N CYS A 126 -7.38 -8.53 6.75
CA CYS A 126 -6.96 -9.93 6.82
C CYS A 126 -5.45 -10.03 6.81
N VAL A 127 -4.90 -10.87 7.69
CA VAL A 127 -3.50 -11.27 7.64
C VAL A 127 -3.44 -12.76 7.41
N ASN A 128 -3.08 -13.13 6.19
CA ASN A 128 -2.98 -14.51 5.74
C ASN A 128 -1.67 -15.14 6.24
N PRO A 129 -1.59 -16.49 6.26
CA PRO A 129 -0.38 -17.21 6.67
C PRO A 129 0.89 -16.65 6.03
N ALA A 130 1.99 -16.69 6.80
CA ALA A 130 3.30 -16.12 6.45
C ALA A 130 3.37 -14.58 6.32
N GLY A 131 2.33 -13.83 6.72
CA GLY A 131 2.38 -12.37 6.81
C GLY A 131 1.92 -11.65 5.54
N GLY A 132 0.91 -12.19 4.87
CA GLY A 132 0.24 -11.50 3.77
C GLY A 132 -0.81 -10.52 4.29
N PHE A 133 -0.43 -9.25 4.43
CA PHE A 133 -1.31 -8.18 4.89
C PHE A 133 -2.32 -7.79 3.82
N ASN A 134 -3.58 -7.62 4.21
CA ASN A 134 -4.66 -7.14 3.35
C ASN A 134 -5.53 -6.15 4.13
N SER A 135 -5.83 -5.02 3.51
CA SER A 135 -6.80 -4.03 3.98
C SER A 135 -7.82 -3.80 2.88
N TYR A 136 -9.10 -3.83 3.24
CA TYR A 136 -10.28 -3.65 2.39
C TYR A 136 -11.14 -2.47 2.86
N TRP A 137 -10.59 -1.60 3.70
CA TRP A 137 -11.24 -0.33 4.02
C TRP A 137 -11.38 0.49 2.73
N PRO A 138 -12.58 0.98 2.38
CA PRO A 138 -12.72 1.97 1.33
C PRO A 138 -12.15 3.29 1.82
N MET A 139 -11.19 3.87 1.08
CA MET A 139 -10.57 5.16 1.43
C MET A 139 -10.79 6.15 0.28
N PRO A 140 -11.89 6.92 0.30
CA PRO A 140 -12.18 7.93 -0.70
C PRO A 140 -11.26 9.14 -0.60
N PHE A 141 -10.95 9.76 -1.74
CA PHE A 141 -10.24 11.03 -1.88
C PHE A 141 -10.78 11.80 -3.10
N ARG A 142 -10.82 13.13 -3.06
CA ARG A 142 -11.49 13.95 -4.09
C ARG A 142 -10.54 14.60 -5.09
N LYS A 143 -9.27 14.78 -4.74
CA LYS A 143 -8.23 15.44 -5.54
C LYS A 143 -7.00 14.57 -5.69
N SER A 144 -6.51 14.01 -4.59
CA SER A 144 -5.27 13.23 -4.59
C SER A 144 -5.17 12.32 -3.37
N ALA A 145 -4.34 11.29 -3.50
CA ALA A 145 -3.92 10.47 -2.37
C ALA A 145 -2.42 10.22 -2.46
N ARG A 146 -1.72 10.39 -1.34
CA ARG A 146 -0.30 10.05 -1.22
C ARG A 146 -0.10 9.08 -0.07
N ILE A 147 0.58 7.97 -0.34
CA ILE A 147 0.93 6.96 0.68
C ILE A 147 2.45 6.87 0.74
N THR A 148 2.99 7.01 1.95
CA THR A 148 4.43 6.90 2.21
C THR A 148 4.70 5.89 3.32
N ILE A 149 5.89 5.30 3.29
CA ILE A 149 6.41 4.47 4.38
C ILE A 149 7.79 4.97 4.79
N GLU A 150 7.98 5.24 6.07
CA GLU A 150 9.27 5.62 6.65
C GLU A 150 9.88 4.43 7.37
N ASN A 151 11.14 4.09 7.08
CA ASN A 151 11.87 3.09 7.84
C ASN A 151 12.66 3.77 8.96
N GLN A 152 12.17 3.69 10.20
CA GLN A 152 12.83 4.26 11.39
C GLN A 152 13.88 3.32 12.00
N ARG A 153 14.07 2.14 11.40
CA ARG A 153 15.04 1.16 11.86
C ARG A 153 16.45 1.57 11.47
N TRP A 154 17.42 1.13 12.27
CA TRP A 154 18.85 1.38 12.05
C TRP A 154 19.46 0.56 10.89
N GLU A 155 18.71 -0.35 10.27
CA GLU A 155 19.13 -1.13 9.10
C GLU A 155 18.10 -1.07 7.97
N ASP A 156 18.56 -1.30 6.73
CA ASP A 156 17.68 -1.47 5.57
C ASP A 156 16.68 -2.62 5.79
N ILE A 157 15.41 -2.39 5.44
CA ILE A 157 14.42 -3.45 5.29
C ILE A 157 14.43 -3.91 3.85
N LYS A 158 14.83 -5.17 3.63
CA LYS A 158 14.88 -5.78 2.30
C LYS A 158 13.54 -6.39 1.92
N TYR A 159 13.27 -6.46 0.62
CA TYR A 159 12.15 -7.20 0.06
C TYR A 159 10.77 -6.76 0.60
N PHE A 160 10.48 -5.46 0.53
CA PHE A 160 9.16 -4.92 0.81
C PHE A 160 8.27 -5.04 -0.43
N PHE A 161 7.29 -5.94 -0.36
CA PHE A 161 6.30 -6.14 -1.42
C PHE A 161 5.03 -5.40 -1.07
N TYR A 162 4.44 -4.73 -2.06
CA TYR A 162 3.17 -4.03 -1.88
C TYR A 162 2.38 -3.95 -3.18
N GLN A 163 1.08 -3.79 -3.01
CA GLN A 163 0.13 -3.45 -4.07
C GLN A 163 -0.96 -2.55 -3.48
N ILE A 164 -1.26 -1.45 -4.17
CA ILE A 164 -2.33 -0.51 -3.81
C ILE A 164 -3.29 -0.48 -5.00
N THR A 165 -4.51 -0.99 -4.79
CA THR A 165 -5.56 -1.08 -5.80
C THR A 165 -6.61 -0.01 -5.52
N TYR A 166 -6.93 0.79 -6.54
CA TYR A 166 -7.89 1.88 -6.43
C TYR A 166 -8.71 2.02 -7.70
N SER A 167 -9.84 2.71 -7.58
CA SER A 167 -10.67 3.13 -8.71
C SER A 167 -10.69 4.65 -8.81
N LEU A 168 -10.39 5.19 -9.98
CA LEU A 168 -10.71 6.58 -10.31
C LEU A 168 -12.20 6.63 -10.66
N THR A 169 -12.94 7.45 -9.92
CA THR A 169 -14.41 7.52 -9.97
C THR A 169 -14.86 8.77 -9.24
N ASP A 170 -16.08 9.22 -9.51
CA ASP A 170 -16.70 10.27 -8.71
C ASP A 170 -16.89 9.80 -7.26
N VAL A 171 -16.53 10.68 -6.32
CA VAL A 171 -16.67 10.44 -4.89
C VAL A 171 -17.90 11.20 -4.38
N PRO A 172 -18.89 10.52 -3.76
CA PRO A 172 -20.08 11.18 -3.23
C PRO A 172 -19.76 12.33 -2.27
N GLU A 173 -20.55 13.40 -2.29
CA GLU A 173 -20.35 14.58 -1.43
C GLU A 173 -20.36 14.21 0.06
N ASN A 174 -21.17 13.23 0.45
CA ASN A 174 -21.28 12.75 1.83
C ASN A 174 -20.24 11.69 2.23
N ALA A 175 -19.24 11.40 1.38
CA ALA A 175 -18.16 10.48 1.74
C ALA A 175 -17.19 11.13 2.75
N GLY A 176 -16.89 10.41 3.84
CA GLY A 176 -15.83 10.78 4.78
C GLY A 176 -14.45 10.32 4.32
N TYR A 177 -13.41 10.81 5.00
CA TYR A 177 -12.04 10.33 4.82
C TYR A 177 -11.70 9.26 5.84
N PHE A 178 -10.82 8.34 5.46
CA PHE A 178 -10.33 7.32 6.37
C PHE A 178 -9.21 7.89 7.26
N HIS A 179 -9.32 7.67 8.57
CA HIS A 179 -8.32 8.09 9.55
C HIS A 179 -7.91 6.91 10.42
N ALA A 180 -6.62 6.85 10.78
CA ALA A 180 -6.12 5.92 11.77
C ALA A 180 -4.90 6.51 12.48
N GLN A 181 -4.89 6.43 13.80
CA GLN A 181 -3.80 6.94 14.63
C GLN A 181 -3.36 5.89 15.62
N TRP A 182 -2.04 5.79 15.80
CA TRP A 182 -1.45 4.94 16.82
C TRP A 182 -1.06 5.78 18.05
N ARG A 183 -1.40 5.28 19.24
CA ARG A 183 -1.07 5.92 20.51
C ARG A 183 -0.53 4.89 21.48
N ARG A 184 0.43 5.31 22.31
CA ARG A 184 0.99 4.49 23.39
C ARG A 184 1.11 5.34 24.65
N SER A 185 0.60 4.82 25.76
CA SER A 185 0.81 5.36 27.10
C SER A 185 1.48 4.30 27.96
N MET A 186 2.37 4.71 28.85
CA MET A 186 2.78 3.88 29.98
C MET A 186 1.78 4.11 31.10
N THR A 187 1.14 3.04 31.56
CA THR A 187 0.41 3.02 32.83
C THR A 187 1.37 2.74 33.96
#